data_AF-A0AAN8H249-F1
#
_entry.id   AF-A0AAN8H249-F1
#
_cell.length_a   1.000
_cell.length_b   1.000
_cell.length_c   1.000
_cell.angle_alpha   90.00
_cell.angle_beta   90.00
_cell.angle_gamma   90.00
#
_symmetry.space_group_name_H-M   'P 1'
#
loop_
_entity.id
_entity.type
_entity.pdbx_description
1 polymer ?
#
loop_
_entity_poly.entity_id
_entity_poly.type
_entity_poly.pdbx_seq_one_letter_code
_entity_poly.pdbx_strand_id
1 'polypeptide(L)'
;MADFDMVLKCWGPVEADHATHGSLVLTRLFTEHPETLKLFPKFAGIAQGDLAGDAGQPRHATKHKIPIINFKLIAEVIGKVMEEKVGLDTAGQTALRNVMAVIIADMEADYKELGFTE
;
A
#
# COMPACT_ATOMS: atom_id res chain seq x y z
N MET A 1 18.68 6.07 -0.24
CA MET A 1 18.27 7.32 -0.90
C MET A 1 18.05 7.13 -2.40
N ALA A 2 18.99 6.51 -3.14
CA ALA A 2 18.83 6.29 -4.59
C ALA A 2 17.51 5.58 -4.99
N ASP A 3 17.06 4.59 -4.22
CA ASP A 3 15.78 3.92 -4.49
C ASP A 3 14.56 4.84 -4.30
N PHE A 4 14.60 5.74 -3.31
CA PHE A 4 13.56 6.75 -3.11
C PHE A 4 13.52 7.73 -4.28
N ASP A 5 14.68 8.22 -4.73
CA ASP A 5 14.77 9.11 -5.89
C ASP A 5 14.24 8.43 -7.17
N MET A 6 14.47 7.13 -7.31
CA MET A 6 13.99 6.35 -8.44
C MET A 6 12.47 6.22 -8.44
N VAL A 7 11.86 5.95 -7.29
CA VAL A 7 10.40 5.92 -7.14
C VAL A 7 9.80 7.30 -7.41
N LEU A 8 10.42 8.36 -6.87
CA LEU A 8 9.93 9.74 -7.03
C LEU A 8 9.92 10.21 -8.49
N LYS A 9 10.86 9.76 -9.33
CA LYS A 9 10.87 10.07 -10.77
C LYS A 9 9.60 9.63 -11.50
N CYS A 10 8.93 8.59 -11.02
CA CYS A 10 7.71 8.05 -11.60
C CYS A 10 6.45 8.44 -10.81
N TRP A 11 6.58 9.23 -9.74
CA TRP A 11 5.47 9.53 -8.83
C TRP A 11 4.56 10.65 -9.33
N GLY A 12 5.07 11.58 -10.15
CA GLY A 12 4.31 12.75 -10.63
C GLY A 12 2.92 12.44 -11.20
N PRO A 13 2.75 11.43 -12.08
CA PRO A 13 1.42 11.08 -12.59
C PRO A 13 0.51 10.40 -11.55
N VAL A 14 1.08 9.65 -10.60
CA VAL A 14 0.34 9.06 -9.47
C VAL A 14 -0.20 10.17 -8.58
N GLU A 15 0.64 11.18 -8.32
CA GLU A 15 0.28 12.34 -7.49
C GLU A 15 -0.77 13.23 -8.12
N ALA A 16 -0.71 13.41 -9.44
CA ALA A 16 -1.68 14.20 -10.19
C ALA A 16 -3.10 13.61 -10.16
N ASP A 17 -3.27 12.30 -9.94
CA ASP A 17 -4.58 11.64 -9.84
C ASP A 17 -4.58 10.48 -8.83
N HIS A 18 -4.41 10.83 -7.55
CA HIS A 18 -4.44 9.85 -6.46
C HIS A 18 -5.75 9.07 -6.36
N ALA A 19 -6.89 9.68 -6.73
CA ALA A 19 -8.19 9.03 -6.63
C ALA A 19 -8.31 7.86 -7.61
N THR A 20 -7.94 8.08 -8.88
CA THR A 20 -7.96 7.02 -9.90
C THR A 20 -6.94 5.93 -9.58
N HIS A 21 -5.69 6.30 -9.31
CA HIS A 21 -4.64 5.33 -9.03
C HIS A 21 -4.89 4.57 -7.73
N GLY A 22 -5.34 5.25 -6.67
CA GLY A 22 -5.72 4.63 -5.40
C GLY A 22 -6.88 3.65 -5.56
N SER A 23 -7.91 4.00 -6.33
CA SER A 23 -9.00 3.05 -6.60
C SER A 23 -8.52 1.84 -7.38
N LEU A 24 -7.65 2.00 -8.38
CA LEU A 24 -7.08 0.88 -9.14
C LEU A 24 -6.28 -0.07 -8.25
N VAL A 25 -5.44 0.48 -7.35
CA VAL A 25 -4.66 -0.30 -6.40
C VAL A 25 -5.58 -1.09 -5.47
N LEU A 26 -6.59 -0.47 -4.85
CA LEU A 26 -7.51 -1.17 -3.94
C LEU A 26 -8.35 -2.21 -4.67
N THR A 27 -8.89 -1.90 -5.85
CA THR A 27 -9.64 -2.86 -6.67
C THR A 27 -8.78 -4.08 -7.01
N ARG A 28 -7.51 -3.87 -7.42
CA ARG A 28 -6.59 -4.97 -7.74
C ARG A 28 -6.21 -5.77 -6.50
N LEU A 29 -5.98 -5.11 -5.36
CA LEU A 29 -5.71 -5.77 -4.08
C LEU A 29 -6.85 -6.71 -3.70
N PHE A 30 -8.10 -6.25 -3.75
CA PHE A 30 -9.25 -7.10 -3.41
C PHE A 30 -9.53 -8.21 -4.43
N THR A 31 -9.11 -8.01 -5.67
CA THR A 31 -9.25 -9.01 -6.74
C THR A 31 -8.21 -10.12 -6.59
N GLU A 32 -6.94 -9.76 -6.35
CA GLU A 32 -5.84 -10.73 -6.24
C GLU A 32 -5.75 -11.36 -4.83
N HIS A 33 -6.18 -10.62 -3.80
CA HIS A 33 -6.10 -10.98 -2.38
C HIS A 33 -7.45 -10.74 -1.68
N PRO A 34 -8.50 -11.52 -1.99
CA PRO A 34 -9.87 -11.28 -1.50
C PRO A 34 -10.02 -11.36 0.03
N GLU A 35 -9.11 -12.02 0.72
CA GLU A 35 -9.02 -12.03 2.19
C GLU A 35 -8.79 -10.63 2.77
N THR A 36 -8.11 -9.75 2.03
CA THR A 36 -7.80 -8.39 2.48
C THR A 36 -9.05 -7.51 2.55
N LEU A 37 -10.08 -7.80 1.75
CA LEU A 37 -11.36 -7.07 1.79
C LEU A 37 -12.01 -7.13 3.17
N LYS A 38 -11.83 -8.23 3.90
CA LYS A 38 -12.38 -8.40 5.26
C LYS A 38 -11.77 -7.44 6.29
N LEU A 39 -10.57 -6.93 6.01
CA LEU A 39 -9.86 -5.97 6.84
C LEU A 39 -10.42 -4.54 6.69
N PHE A 40 -11.32 -4.35 5.73
CA PHE A 40 -11.99 -3.11 5.43
C PHE A 40 -13.49 -3.23 5.75
N PRO A 41 -13.89 -3.25 7.04
CA PRO A 41 -15.30 -3.39 7.42
C PRO A 41 -16.17 -2.22 6.93
N LYS A 42 -15.57 -1.05 6.64
CA LYS A 42 -16.23 0.06 5.94
C LYS A 42 -16.37 -0.16 4.43
N PHE A 43 -15.73 -1.15 3.84
CA PHE A 43 -15.87 -1.47 2.41
C PHE A 43 -16.75 -2.69 2.20
N ALA A 44 -17.05 -3.45 3.27
CA ALA A 44 -18.09 -4.46 3.29
C ALA A 44 -19.47 -3.78 3.09
N GLY A 45 -19.90 -3.65 1.84
CA GLY A 45 -21.21 -3.12 1.45
C GLY A 45 -21.28 -1.62 1.10
N ILE A 46 -20.15 -0.92 0.91
CA ILE A 46 -20.14 0.49 0.48
C ILE A 46 -19.78 0.63 -1.00
N ALA A 47 -20.45 1.56 -1.71
CA ALA A 47 -20.18 1.89 -3.10
C ALA A 47 -18.87 2.69 -3.25
N GLN A 48 -18.15 2.45 -4.34
CA GLN A 48 -16.76 2.84 -4.61
C GLN A 48 -16.42 4.35 -4.49
N GLY A 49 -17.41 5.25 -4.39
CA GLY A 49 -17.23 6.70 -4.38
C GLY A 49 -16.88 7.35 -3.03
N ASP A 50 -16.99 6.64 -1.90
CA ASP A 50 -17.03 7.27 -0.56
C ASP A 50 -15.75 7.08 0.28
N LEU A 51 -14.58 6.94 -0.35
CA LEU A 51 -13.35 6.54 0.34
C LEU A 51 -12.31 7.66 0.41
N ALA A 52 -12.32 8.45 1.49
CA ALA A 52 -11.22 9.39 1.78
C ALA A 52 -10.93 9.60 3.28
N GLY A 53 -9.64 9.52 3.62
CA GLY A 53 -8.96 10.28 4.69
C GLY A 53 -8.94 9.71 6.12
N ASP A 54 -7.73 9.34 6.62
CA ASP A 54 -7.14 9.76 7.92
C ASP A 54 -5.74 9.08 8.15
N ALA A 55 -4.78 9.78 8.77
CA ALA A 55 -3.34 9.43 8.85
C ALA A 55 -3.00 8.32 9.87
N GLY A 56 -2.26 7.26 9.49
CA GLY A 56 -2.51 5.91 10.04
C GLY A 56 -1.44 5.14 10.84
N GLN A 57 -0.23 5.62 11.16
CA GLN A 57 0.83 4.69 11.63
C GLN A 57 0.49 3.78 12.85
N PRO A 58 0.15 4.26 14.06
CA PRO A 58 -0.23 3.36 15.16
C PRO A 58 -1.64 2.75 15.02
N ARG A 59 -2.45 3.31 14.11
CA ARG A 59 -3.85 2.87 13.91
C ARG A 59 -3.92 1.53 13.21
N HIS A 60 -2.97 1.22 12.32
CA HIS A 60 -3.02 -0.02 11.58
C HIS A 60 -2.93 -1.25 12.51
N ALA A 61 -2.06 -1.20 13.53
CA ALA A 61 -1.98 -2.25 14.55
C ALA A 61 -3.20 -2.21 15.50
N THR A 62 -3.44 -1.07 16.15
CA THR A 62 -4.32 -1.01 17.33
C THR A 62 -5.80 -0.83 16.99
N LYS A 63 -6.11 -0.12 15.89
CA LYS A 63 -7.49 0.25 15.50
C LYS A 63 -8.01 -0.59 14.35
N HIS A 64 -7.23 -0.71 13.29
CA HIS A 64 -7.60 -1.44 12.07
C HIS A 64 -7.24 -2.93 12.15
N LYS A 65 -6.34 -3.31 13.08
CA LYS A 65 -5.91 -4.69 13.32
C LYS A 65 -5.44 -5.38 12.04
N ILE A 66 -4.63 -4.67 11.26
CA ILE A 66 -4.10 -5.15 9.97
C ILE A 66 -2.87 -5.99 10.25
N PRO A 67 -2.84 -7.29 9.90
CA PRO A 67 -1.61 -8.08 9.96
C PRO A 67 -0.52 -7.48 9.06
N ILE A 68 0.74 -7.50 9.51
CA ILE A 68 1.85 -6.79 8.85
C ILE A 68 2.10 -7.29 7.41
N ILE A 69 1.78 -8.57 7.14
CA ILE A 69 1.91 -9.18 5.81
C ILE A 69 1.11 -8.44 4.73
N ASN A 70 0.00 -7.79 5.07
CA ASN A 70 -0.84 -7.08 4.10
C ASN A 70 -0.13 -5.87 3.47
N PHE A 71 0.83 -5.26 4.16
CA PHE A 71 1.64 -4.18 3.60
C PHE A 71 2.58 -4.65 2.49
N LYS A 72 3.04 -5.92 2.56
CA LYS A 72 3.80 -6.54 1.47
C LYS A 72 2.91 -6.81 0.26
N LEU A 73 1.67 -7.28 0.48
CA LEU A 73 0.71 -7.52 -0.60
C LEU A 73 0.35 -6.24 -1.36
N ILE A 74 0.01 -5.17 -0.65
CA ILE A 74 -0.34 -3.89 -1.30
C ILE A 74 0.87 -3.26 -2.01
N ALA A 75 2.09 -3.44 -1.49
CA ALA A 75 3.31 -2.97 -2.16
C ALA A 75 3.51 -3.62 -3.55
N GLU A 76 3.32 -4.94 -3.64
CA GLU A 76 3.39 -5.65 -4.94
C GLU A 76 2.30 -5.17 -5.90
N VAL A 77 1.08 -4.95 -5.41
CA VAL A 77 -0.02 -4.41 -6.22
C VAL A 77 0.30 -3.01 -6.74
N ILE A 78 0.86 -2.13 -5.90
CA ILE A 78 1.30 -0.79 -6.31
C ILE A 78 2.36 -0.89 -7.40
N GLY A 79 3.34 -1.78 -7.26
CA GLY A 79 4.37 -2.00 -8.29
C GLY A 79 3.79 -2.37 -9.64
N LYS A 80 2.84 -3.32 -9.69
CA LYS A 80 2.16 -3.72 -10.92
C LYS A 80 1.32 -2.59 -11.53
N VAL A 81 0.59 -1.83 -10.71
CA VAL A 81 -0.20 -0.69 -11.19
C VAL A 81 0.71 0.40 -11.74
N MET A 82 1.83 0.70 -11.08
CA MET A 82 2.79 1.70 -11.55
C MET A 82 3.50 1.28 -12.84
N GLU A 83 3.82 -0.02 -13.00
CA GLU A 83 4.32 -0.57 -14.27
C GLU A 83 3.33 -0.28 -15.41
N GLU A 84 2.06 -0.66 -15.23
CA GLU A 84 1.03 -0.57 -16.27
C GLU A 84 0.59 0.86 -16.58
N LYS A 85 0.60 1.76 -15.60
CA LYS A 85 0.00 3.10 -15.73
C LYS A 85 1.00 4.21 -15.94
N VAL A 86 2.20 4.08 -15.38
CA VAL A 86 3.22 5.13 -15.42
C VAL A 86 4.58 4.63 -15.93
N GLY A 87 4.64 3.38 -16.42
CA GLY A 87 5.83 2.83 -17.05
C GLY A 87 6.97 2.54 -16.08
N LEU A 88 6.66 2.19 -14.82
CA LEU A 88 7.67 1.79 -13.85
C LEU A 88 8.37 0.50 -14.30
N ASP A 89 9.61 0.64 -14.77
CA ASP A 89 10.42 -0.47 -15.27
C ASP A 89 10.87 -1.43 -14.15
N THR A 90 11.55 -2.51 -14.51
CA THR A 90 12.01 -3.53 -13.55
C THR A 90 12.93 -2.96 -12.47
N ALA A 91 13.74 -1.95 -12.79
CA ALA A 91 14.61 -1.29 -11.83
C ALA A 91 13.79 -0.44 -10.85
N GLY A 92 12.81 0.33 -11.36
CA GLY A 92 11.87 1.09 -10.56
C GLY A 92 11.00 0.22 -9.66
N GLN A 93 10.56 -0.95 -10.14
CA GLN A 93 9.84 -1.93 -9.31
C GLN A 93 10.71 -2.49 -8.18
N THR A 94 11.99 -2.76 -8.47
CA THR A 94 12.94 -3.21 -7.44
C THR A 94 13.18 -2.11 -6.41
N ALA A 95 13.36 -0.86 -6.86
CA ALA A 95 13.50 0.29 -5.97
C ALA A 95 12.28 0.47 -5.07
N LEU A 96 11.06 0.33 -5.63
CA LEU A 96 9.82 0.38 -4.85
C LEU A 96 9.76 -0.72 -3.79
N ARG A 97 10.15 -1.96 -4.12
CA ARG A 97 10.22 -3.06 -3.15
C ARG A 97 11.21 -2.75 -2.02
N ASN A 98 12.38 -2.21 -2.34
CA ASN A 98 13.39 -1.84 -1.35
C ASN A 98 12.88 -0.74 -0.42
N VAL A 99 12.25 0.30 -0.98
CA VAL A 99 11.63 1.39 -0.20
C VAL A 99 10.55 0.85 0.73
N MET A 100 9.64 0.01 0.21
CA MET A 100 8.58 -0.59 1.01
C MET A 100 9.12 -1.55 2.07
N ALA A 101 10.22 -2.26 1.82
CA ALA A 101 10.87 -3.12 2.81
C ALA A 101 11.40 -2.32 4.00
N VAL A 102 12.01 -1.14 3.76
CA VAL A 102 12.45 -0.24 4.83
C VAL A 102 11.27 0.24 5.67
N ILE A 103 10.19 0.67 5.01
CA ILE A 103 8.96 1.14 5.68
C ILE A 103 8.32 0.01 6.51
N ILE A 104 8.21 -1.19 5.94
CA ILE A 104 7.61 -2.34 6.62
C ILE A 104 8.46 -2.79 7.80
N ALA A 105 9.79 -2.75 7.71
CA ALA A 105 10.68 -3.09 8.81
C ALA A 105 10.53 -2.11 10.00
N ASP A 106 10.36 -0.82 9.72
CA ASP A 106 10.08 0.20 10.74
C ASP A 106 8.71 -0.06 11.40
N MET A 107 7.68 -0.31 10.59
CA MET A 107 6.35 -0.69 11.11
C MET A 107 6.36 -1.99 11.92
N GLU A 108 7.15 -2.98 11.52
CA GLU A 108 7.28 -4.26 12.23
C GLU A 108 7.90 -4.07 13.62
N ALA A 109 8.88 -3.16 13.75
CA ALA A 109 9.44 -2.77 15.04
C ALA A 109 8.37 -2.14 15.95
N ASP A 110 7.59 -1.18 15.43
CA ASP A 110 6.47 -0.57 16.16
C ASP A 110 5.40 -1.58 16.57
N TYR A 111 5.04 -2.50 15.66
CA TYR A 111 4.07 -3.57 15.95
C TYR A 111 4.55 -4.45 17.10
N LYS A 112 5.84 -4.81 17.09
CA LYS A 112 6.46 -5.62 18.14
C LYS A 112 6.47 -4.88 19.48
N GLU A 113 6.78 -3.59 19.51
CA GLU A 113 6.70 -2.76 20.73
C GLU A 113 5.28 -2.70 21.29
N LEU A 114 4.27 -2.69 20.42
CA LEU A 114 2.86 -2.71 20.78
C LEU A 114 2.32 -4.11 21.15
N GLY A 115 3.17 -5.14 21.10
CA GLY A 115 2.80 -6.53 21.42
C GLY A 115 2.10 -7.29 20.30
N PHE A 116 2.11 -6.77 19.08
CA PHE A 116 1.61 -7.45 17.88
C PHE A 116 2.80 -8.13 17.20
N THR A 117 2.82 -9.47 17.25
CA THR A 117 3.90 -10.27 16.65
C THR A 117 3.31 -11.39 15.80
N GLU A 118 2.92 -11.08 14.56
CA GLU A 118 2.70 -12.04 13.44
C GLU A 118 2.77 -11.32 12.08
#